data_AF-A0A1L7D2L0-F1
#
_entry.id   AF-A0A1L7D2L0-F1
#
_cell.length_a   1.000
_cell.length_b   1.000
_cell.length_c   1.000
_cell.angle_alpha   90.00
_cell.angle_beta   90.00
_cell.angle_gamma   90.00
#
_symmetry.space_group_name_H-M   'P 1'
#
loop_
_entity.id
_entity.type
_entity.pdbx_description
1 polymer ?
#
loop_
_entity_poly.entity_id
_entity_poly.type
_entity_poly.pdbx_seq_one_letter_code
_entity_poly.pdbx_strand_id
1 'polypeptide(L)'
;MRLTEYQRLIRDEFGTQKAGWVSHSHVVSRLGDTPDNLIERGVDPGKVWEGLCDDFEVPQVRRLGNDVQDGQAPVGREYTRRT
;
A
#
# COMPACT_ATOMS: atom_id res chain seq x y z
N MET A 1 11.16 7.38 5.26
CA MET A 1 11.39 6.59 4.01
C MET A 1 11.62 7.57 2.85
N ARG A 2 12.39 7.26 1.79
CA ARG A 2 12.50 8.16 0.61
C ARG A 2 11.31 8.00 -0.33
N LEU A 3 10.93 9.06 -1.06
CA LEU A 3 9.80 9.04 -2.01
C LEU A 3 9.95 7.97 -3.10
N THR A 4 11.16 7.78 -3.62
CA THR A 4 11.44 6.74 -4.63
C THR A 4 11.19 5.33 -4.11
N GLU A 5 11.50 5.06 -2.82
CA GLU A 5 11.23 3.77 -2.20
C GLU A 5 9.73 3.53 -2.03
N TYR A 6 8.99 4.56 -1.59
CA TYR A 6 7.52 4.51 -1.55
C TYR A 6 6.93 4.18 -2.92
N GLN A 7 7.36 4.88 -3.98
CA GLN A 7 6.89 4.63 -5.34
C GLN A 7 7.22 3.22 -5.83
N ARG A 8 8.35 2.65 -5.39
CA ARG A 8 8.68 1.25 -5.68
C ARG A 8 7.74 0.29 -4.97
N LEU A 9 7.51 0.48 -3.67
CA LEU A 9 6.64 -0.39 -2.85
C LEU A 9 5.18 -0.37 -3.31
N ILE A 10 4.62 0.81 -3.56
CA ILE A 10 3.23 0.92 -4.04
C ILE A 10 3.06 0.31 -5.43
N ARG A 11 4.07 0.41 -6.30
CA ARG A 11 4.04 -0.25 -7.61
C ARG A 11 4.23 -1.76 -7.51
N ASP A 12 4.97 -2.25 -6.53
CA ASP A 12 5.16 -3.68 -6.29
C ASP A 12 3.86 -4.33 -5.81
N GLU A 13 3.18 -3.71 -4.85
CA GLU A 13 1.95 -4.25 -4.26
C GLU A 13 0.72 -4.05 -5.17
N PHE A 14 0.56 -2.87 -5.79
CA PHE A 14 -0.64 -2.55 -6.58
C PHE A 14 -0.43 -2.61 -8.09
N GLY A 15 0.82 -2.64 -8.56
CA GLY A 15 1.15 -2.54 -9.98
C GLY A 15 1.19 -1.10 -10.49
N THR A 16 1.97 -0.85 -11.55
CA THR A 16 2.22 0.50 -12.10
C THR A 16 0.95 1.28 -12.45
N GLN A 17 -0.07 0.64 -13.04
CA GLN A 17 -1.31 1.32 -13.45
C GLN A 17 -2.18 1.70 -12.25
N LYS A 18 -2.35 0.79 -11.29
CA LYS A 18 -3.22 1.00 -10.12
C LYS A 18 -2.56 1.89 -9.08
N ALA A 19 -1.23 1.83 -8.94
CA ALA A 19 -0.47 2.65 -8.00
C ALA A 19 -0.68 4.16 -8.18
N GLY A 20 -0.70 4.64 -9.42
CA GLY A 20 -0.98 6.05 -9.72
C GLY A 20 -2.40 6.45 -9.32
N TRP A 21 -3.39 5.60 -9.64
CA TRP A 21 -4.78 5.84 -9.25
C TRP A 21 -4.96 5.83 -7.73
N VAL A 22 -4.37 4.87 -7.01
CA VAL A 22 -4.40 4.83 -5.54
C VAL A 22 -3.75 6.09 -4.95
N SER A 23 -2.62 6.52 -5.49
CA SER A 23 -1.92 7.71 -4.99
C SER A 23 -2.75 8.99 -5.09
N HIS A 24 -3.58 9.11 -6.13
CA HIS A 24 -4.33 10.32 -6.41
C HIS A 24 -5.81 10.26 -5.98
N SER A 25 -6.40 9.07 -5.87
CA SER A 25 -7.84 8.90 -5.61
C SER A 25 -8.16 8.27 -4.26
N HIS A 26 -7.22 7.54 -3.65
CA HIS A 26 -7.47 6.90 -2.38
C HIS A 26 -7.12 7.85 -1.23
N VAL A 27 -8.06 8.05 -0.30
CA VAL A 27 -7.82 8.86 0.91
C VAL A 27 -7.30 7.94 1.99
N VAL A 28 -6.11 8.23 2.52
CA VAL A 28 -5.52 7.45 3.61
C VAL A 28 -6.31 7.74 4.89
N SER A 29 -7.16 6.81 5.32
CA SER A 29 -8.06 6.98 6.48
C SER A 29 -7.37 7.53 7.74
N ARG A 30 -6.12 7.12 7.98
CA ARG A 30 -5.30 7.57 9.13
C ARG A 30 -4.82 9.03 9.04
N LEU A 31 -4.64 9.54 7.83
CA LEU A 31 -4.07 10.87 7.56
C LEU A 31 -5.12 11.85 6.99
N GLY A 32 -6.27 11.33 6.55
CA GLY A 32 -7.43 12.09 6.11
C GLY A 32 -7.31 12.71 4.72
N ASP A 33 -6.28 12.36 3.94
CA ASP A 33 -6.02 12.96 2.63
C ASP A 33 -5.38 11.95 1.65
N THR A 34 -5.24 12.33 0.38
CA THR A 34 -4.64 11.46 -0.65
C THR A 34 -3.11 11.38 -0.48
N PRO A 35 -2.48 10.25 -0.83
CA PRO A 35 -1.03 10.09 -0.77
C PRO A 35 -0.29 11.23 -1.45
N ASP A 36 -0.73 11.64 -2.63
CA ASP A 36 -0.13 12.74 -3.39
C ASP A 36 -0.14 14.05 -2.59
N ASN A 37 -1.32 14.45 -2.08
CA ASN A 37 -1.45 15.63 -1.23
C ASN A 37 -0.60 15.52 0.04
N LEU A 38 -0.53 14.34 0.66
CA LEU A 38 0.26 14.14 1.87
C LEU A 38 1.75 14.34 1.60
N ILE A 39 2.26 13.80 0.49
CA ILE A 39 3.64 14.01 0.06
C ILE A 39 3.89 15.50 -0.24
N GLU A 40 2.99 16.16 -0.97
CA GLU A 40 3.09 17.59 -1.27
C GLU A 40 3.08 18.47 -0.01
N ARG A 41 2.31 18.08 1.01
CA ARG A 41 2.28 18.72 2.33
C ARG A 41 3.52 18.41 3.19
N GLY A 42 4.45 17.59 2.71
CA GLY A 42 5.68 17.22 3.41
C GLY A 42 5.50 16.11 4.45
N VAL A 43 4.43 15.34 4.38
CA VAL A 43 4.24 14.14 5.23
C VAL A 43 5.25 13.07 4.79
N ASP A 44 5.83 12.36 5.77
CA ASP A 44 6.81 11.32 5.46
C ASP A 44 6.15 10.21 4.61
N PRO A 45 6.76 9.80 3.47
CA PRO A 45 6.24 8.75 2.62
C PRO A 45 6.04 7.42 3.36
N GLY A 46 6.85 7.17 4.40
CA GLY A 46 6.72 5.99 5.24
C GLY A 46 5.38 5.96 5.97
N LYS A 47 4.94 7.10 6.52
CA LYS A 47 3.64 7.19 7.20
C LYS A 47 2.48 7.04 6.23
N VAL A 48 2.62 7.59 5.02
CA VAL A 48 1.63 7.44 3.95
C VAL A 48 1.51 5.97 3.55
N TRP A 49 2.65 5.29 3.38
CA TRP A 49 2.70 3.85 3.09
C TRP A 49 2.08 3.01 4.20
N GLU A 50 2.44 3.26 5.45
CA GLU A 50 1.86 2.55 6.60
C GLU A 50 0.34 2.72 6.67
N GLY A 51 -0.16 3.94 6.41
CA GLY A 51 -1.59 4.21 6.35
C GLY A 51 -2.29 3.49 5.20
N LEU A 52 -1.67 3.42 4.01
CA LEU A 52 -2.19 2.61 2.91
C LEU A 52 -2.18 1.11 3.27
N CYS A 53 -1.12 0.62 3.90
CA CYS A 53 -1.07 -0.77 4.33
C CYS A 53 -2.11 -1.12 5.40
N ASP A 54 -2.53 -0.15 6.21
CA ASP A 54 -3.62 -0.31 7.17
C ASP A 54 -4.97 -0.39 6.45
N ASP A 55 -5.23 0.54 5.51
CA ASP A 55 -6.49 0.62 4.78
C ASP A 55 -6.72 -0.58 3.84
N PHE A 56 -5.65 -1.02 3.17
CA PHE A 56 -5.67 -2.18 2.27
C PHE A 56 -5.35 -3.52 2.97
N GLU A 57 -5.24 -3.52 4.30
CA GLU A 57 -4.93 -4.70 5.12
C GLU A 57 -3.67 -5.46 4.64
N VAL A 58 -2.67 -4.72 4.13
CA VAL A 58 -1.43 -5.29 3.62
C VAL A 58 -0.63 -5.88 4.79
N PRO A 59 -0.31 -7.19 4.77
CA PRO A 59 0.36 -7.85 5.87
C PRO A 59 1.79 -7.33 6.05
N GLN A 60 2.24 -7.21 7.31
CA GLN A 60 3.53 -6.61 7.67
C GLN A 60 4.74 -7.20 6.94
N VAL A 61 4.70 -8.50 6.63
CA VAL A 61 5.75 -9.21 5.88
C VAL A 61 6.04 -8.59 4.50
N ARG A 62 5.06 -7.92 3.87
CA ARG A 62 5.21 -7.30 2.54
C ARG A 62 5.53 -5.81 2.57
N ARG A 63 5.39 -5.15 3.73
CA ARG A 63 5.51 -3.69 3.83
C ARG A 63 6.92 -3.15 3.59
N LEU A 64 7.96 -3.99 3.67
CA LEU A 64 9.37 -3.58 3.57
C LEU A 64 10.10 -4.15 2.33
N GLY A 65 9.39 -4.76 1.37
CA GLY A 65 10.03 -5.31 0.17
C GLY A 65 10.93 -6.51 0.50
N ASN A 66 10.30 -7.60 0.94
CA ASN A 66 10.76 -8.99 1.01
C ASN A 66 12.28 -9.30 1.04
N ASP A 67 12.81 -9.66 2.22
CA ASP A 67 13.95 -10.60 2.38
C ASP A 67 13.56 -11.76 3.33
N VAL A 68 12.37 -12.34 3.16
CA VAL A 68 12.09 -13.67 3.70
C VAL A 68 11.51 -14.53 2.59
N GLN A 69 12.38 -15.37 2.02
CA GLN A 69 11.93 -16.65 1.50
C GLN A 69 11.60 -17.52 2.72
N ASP A 70 10.35 -17.51 3.16
CA ASP A 70 9.83 -18.63 3.96
C ASP A 70 8.33 -18.76 3.71
N GLY A 71 7.91 -19.97 3.37
CA GLY A 71 6.58 -20.23 2.84
C GLY A 71 5.48 -20.04 3.88
N GLN A 72 4.49 -19.19 3.57
CA GLN A 72 3.16 -19.38 4.13
C GLN A 72 2.08 -18.93 3.14
N ALA A 73 1.48 -19.95 2.53
CA ALA A 73 0.11 -20.17 2.02
C ALA A 73 -0.78 -19.00 1.50
N PRO A 74 -1.61 -19.26 0.47
CA PRO A 74 -2.41 -18.26 -0.22
C PRO A 74 -3.55 -17.73 0.64
N VAL A 75 -3.66 -16.41 0.76
CA VAL A 75 -4.88 -15.76 1.28
C VAL A 75 -6.01 -15.94 0.27
N GLY A 76 -7.14 -16.38 0.80
CA GLY A 76 -8.25 -17.00 0.08
C GLY A 76 -8.79 -16.18 -1.08
N ARG A 77 -8.92 -16.85 -2.23
CA ARG A 77 -10.05 -16.59 -3.11
C ARG A 77 -11.32 -17.03 -2.38
N GLU A 78 -12.02 -16.08 -1.78
CA GLU A 78 -13.44 -16.26 -1.48
C GLU A 78 -14.22 -15.06 -2.04
N TYR A 79 -14.40 -15.06 -3.36
CA TYR A 79 -15.52 -14.34 -3.96
C TYR A 79 -16.59 -15.39 -4.25
N THR A 80 -17.65 -15.32 -3.45
CA THR A 80 -18.98 -15.89 -3.66
C THR A 80 -19.12 -17.42 -3.61
N ARG A 81 -19.38 -17.96 -2.42
CA ARG A 81 -20.57 -18.80 -2.25
C ARG A 81 -21.68 -17.93 -1.63
N ARG A 82 -22.68 -17.59 -2.43
CA ARG A 82 -24.02 -17.28 -1.92
C ARG A 82 -25.01 -18.03 -2.82
N THR A 83 -25.77 -18.89 -2.14
CA THR A 83 -26.86 -19.75 -2.59
C THR A 83 -27.79 -19.13 -3.61
#